data_AF-A0A9J6GGE1-F1
#
_entry.id   AF-A0A9J6GGE1-F1
#
_cell.length_a   1.000
_cell.length_b   1.000
_cell.length_c   1.000
_cell.angle_alpha   90.00
_cell.angle_beta   90.00
_cell.angle_gamma   90.00
#
_symmetry.space_group_name_H-M   'P 1'
#
loop_
_entity.id
_entity.type
_entity.pdbx_description
1 polymer ?
#
loop_
_entity_poly.entity_id
_entity_poly.type
_entity_poly.pdbx_seq_one_letter_code
_entity_poly.pdbx_strand_id
1 'polypeptide(L)'
;MEMIEKILEIQTDGNVQQFVKEVYAVMEKTLPKKNCIYVISAPSSGKNYVFDAIRTFYLNTGQMGNFNRNTSFPFQDCDSRRVILWNEPNIEPSAYETVKMLLGGDTLSVNKKYEDYVEIYRTPIIMLTNNEVLNRDPVWRDSLFEIGGSPVNISFGASKF
;
A
#
# COMPACT_ATOMS: atom_id res chain seq x y z
N MET A 1 10.35 -23.10 -7.02
CA MET A 1 9.16 -22.49 -7.66
C MET A 1 7.89 -22.96 -6.97
N GLU A 2 7.67 -24.27 -6.79
CA GLU A 2 6.46 -24.85 -6.15
C GLU A 2 6.07 -24.31 -4.76
N MET A 3 7.02 -23.93 -3.89
CA MET A 3 6.70 -23.45 -2.54
C MET A 3 5.98 -22.09 -2.56
N ILE A 4 6.40 -21.18 -3.45
CA ILE A 4 5.81 -19.83 -3.55
C ILE A 4 4.39 -19.94 -4.09
N GLU A 5 4.18 -20.78 -5.10
CA GLU A 5 2.85 -21.03 -5.66
C GLU A 5 1.90 -21.59 -4.61
N LYS A 6 2.33 -22.58 -3.82
CA LYS A 6 1.52 -23.13 -2.70
C LYS A 6 1.19 -22.09 -1.63
N ILE A 7 2.15 -21.22 -1.28
CA ILE A 7 1.90 -20.14 -0.31
C ILE A 7 0.88 -19.16 -0.87
N LEU A 8 0.99 -18.78 -2.15
CA LEU A 8 0.05 -17.88 -2.81
C LEU A 8 -1.34 -18.50 -2.93
N GLU A 9 -1.45 -19.78 -3.28
CA GLU A 9 -2.73 -20.50 -3.33
C GLU A 9 -3.44 -20.48 -1.97
N ILE A 10 -2.71 -20.74 -0.88
CA ILE A 10 -3.25 -20.70 0.48
C ILE A 10 -3.68 -19.27 0.86
N GLN A 11 -2.88 -18.26 0.51
CA GLN A 11 -3.16 -16.86 0.86
C GLN A 11 -4.27 -16.22 0.02
N THR A 12 -4.48 -16.70 -1.21
CA THR A 12 -5.46 -16.16 -2.17
C THR A 12 -6.71 -17.01 -2.29
N ASP A 13 -6.88 -18.03 -1.44
CA ASP A 13 -7.98 -19.00 -1.49
C ASP A 13 -8.14 -19.62 -2.90
N GLY A 14 -7.02 -19.91 -3.55
CA GLY A 14 -6.96 -20.45 -4.92
C GLY A 14 -7.10 -19.43 -6.05
N ASN A 15 -7.36 -18.15 -5.76
CA ASN A 15 -7.54 -17.12 -6.80
C ASN A 15 -6.24 -16.35 -7.14
N VAL A 16 -5.16 -17.09 -7.40
CA VAL A 16 -3.83 -16.53 -7.64
C VAL A 16 -3.80 -15.60 -8.87
N GLN A 17 -4.50 -15.96 -9.94
CA GLN A 17 -4.52 -15.16 -11.17
C GLN A 17 -5.12 -13.78 -10.96
N GLN A 18 -6.19 -13.69 -10.20
CA GLN A 18 -6.84 -12.42 -9.90
C GLN A 18 -5.94 -11.55 -9.02
N PHE A 19 -5.39 -12.15 -7.96
CA PHE A 19 -4.41 -11.47 -7.09
C PHE A 19 -3.24 -10.89 -7.88
N VAL A 20 -2.62 -11.67 -8.77
CA VAL A 20 -1.49 -11.20 -9.59
C VAL A 20 -1.91 -10.04 -10.51
N LYS A 21 -3.08 -10.14 -11.16
CA LYS A 21 -3.61 -9.06 -12.01
C LYS A 21 -3.84 -7.77 -11.23
N GLU A 22 -4.36 -7.87 -10.01
CA GLU A 22 -4.68 -6.72 -9.17
C GLU A 22 -3.42 -6.05 -8.62
N VAL A 23 -2.47 -6.86 -8.12
CA VAL A 23 -1.15 -6.36 -7.73
C VAL A 23 -0.49 -5.68 -8.91
N TYR A 24 -0.46 -6.32 -10.08
CA TYR A 24 0.09 -5.71 -11.29
C TYR A 24 -0.60 -4.38 -11.64
N ALA A 25 -1.93 -4.34 -11.60
CA ALA A 25 -2.70 -3.15 -11.95
C ALA A 25 -2.38 -1.94 -11.08
N VAL A 26 -2.19 -2.15 -9.76
CA VAL A 26 -1.81 -1.08 -8.82
C VAL A 26 -0.35 -0.68 -9.00
N MET A 27 0.56 -1.66 -9.10
CA MET A 27 2.00 -1.41 -9.17
C MET A 27 2.41 -0.71 -10.48
N GLU A 28 1.76 -1.04 -11.59
CA GLU A 28 1.94 -0.37 -12.88
C GLU A 28 1.05 0.86 -13.08
N LYS A 29 0.34 1.31 -12.03
CA LYS A 29 -0.47 2.54 -12.02
C LYS A 29 -1.56 2.58 -13.12
N THR A 30 -2.02 1.42 -13.55
CA THR A 30 -3.05 1.30 -14.61
C THR A 30 -4.43 1.79 -14.14
N LEU A 31 -4.66 1.80 -12.83
CA LEU A 31 -5.88 2.27 -12.20
C LEU A 31 -5.69 3.72 -11.75
N PRO A 32 -6.52 4.69 -12.18
CA PRO A 32 -6.26 6.11 -11.97
C PRO A 32 -6.45 6.58 -10.52
N LYS A 33 -7.30 5.94 -9.70
CA LYS A 33 -7.48 6.33 -8.29
C LYS A 33 -6.90 5.32 -7.29
N LYS A 34 -6.70 4.07 -7.71
CA LYS A 34 -6.15 3.02 -6.84
C LYS A 34 -4.63 3.02 -6.91
N ASN A 35 -3.99 3.57 -5.89
CA ASN A 35 -2.52 3.65 -5.79
C ASN A 35 -1.96 2.87 -4.59
N CYS A 36 -2.81 2.23 -3.78
CA CYS A 36 -2.37 1.48 -2.60
C CYS A 36 -2.94 0.06 -2.55
N ILE A 37 -2.07 -0.91 -2.28
CA ILE A 37 -2.44 -2.26 -1.85
C ILE A 37 -2.48 -2.26 -0.33
N TYR A 38 -3.65 -2.49 0.25
CA TYR A 38 -3.89 -2.50 1.68
C TYR A 38 -4.14 -3.91 2.18
N VAL A 39 -3.26 -4.41 3.03
CA VAL A 39 -3.26 -5.81 3.49
C VAL A 39 -3.48 -5.84 4.99
N ILE A 40 -4.64 -6.35 5.39
CA ILE A 40 -4.97 -6.63 6.80
C ILE A 40 -4.92 -8.14 7.00
N SER A 41 -4.00 -8.59 7.85
CA SER A 41 -3.96 -9.99 8.26
C SER A 41 -3.25 -10.16 9.59
N ALA A 42 -3.57 -11.25 10.29
CA ALA A 42 -2.93 -11.62 11.55
C ALA A 42 -1.39 -11.59 11.46
N PRO A 43 -0.68 -11.36 12.58
CA PRO A 43 0.77 -11.52 12.62
C PRO A 43 1.15 -12.93 12.14
N SER A 44 2.31 -13.03 11.48
CA SER A 44 2.84 -14.30 10.94
C SER A 44 1.99 -14.99 9.85
N SER A 45 1.04 -14.28 9.23
CA SER A 45 0.26 -14.75 8.06
C SER A 45 1.08 -14.89 6.76
N GLY A 46 2.36 -14.49 6.77
CA GLY A 46 3.21 -14.47 5.58
C GLY A 46 3.05 -13.25 4.68
N LYS A 47 2.33 -12.20 5.11
CA LYS A 47 2.20 -10.94 4.35
C LYS A 47 3.55 -10.32 3.96
N ASN A 48 4.48 -10.21 4.92
CA ASN A 48 5.80 -9.64 4.65
C ASN A 48 6.56 -10.50 3.64
N TYR A 49 6.47 -11.82 3.73
CA TYR A 49 7.18 -12.72 2.82
C TYR A 49 6.82 -12.49 1.34
N VAL A 50 5.53 -12.33 1.03
CA VAL A 50 5.07 -12.06 -0.35
C VAL A 50 5.40 -10.64 -0.79
N PHE A 51 5.08 -9.65 0.04
CA PHE A 51 5.24 -8.26 -0.35
C PHE A 51 6.70 -7.78 -0.31
N ASP A 52 7.57 -8.38 0.50
CA ASP A 52 9.01 -8.16 0.45
C ASP A 52 9.61 -8.72 -0.84
N ALA A 53 9.11 -9.84 -1.35
CA ALA A 53 9.54 -10.37 -2.65
C ALA A 53 9.15 -9.43 -3.80
N ILE A 54 7.89 -8.95 -3.80
CA ILE A 54 7.42 -7.94 -4.76
C ILE A 54 8.24 -6.66 -4.64
N ARG A 55 8.45 -6.16 -3.42
CA ARG A 55 9.28 -4.97 -3.16
C ARG A 55 10.69 -5.14 -3.72
N THR A 56 11.33 -6.28 -3.45
CA THR A 56 12.70 -6.57 -3.91
C THR A 56 12.81 -6.56 -5.43
N PHE A 57 11.78 -7.02 -6.14
CA PHE A 57 11.74 -7.01 -7.60
C PHE A 57 11.87 -5.60 -8.21
N TYR A 58 11.33 -4.56 -7.57
CA TYR A 58 11.39 -3.19 -8.09
C TYR A 58 12.72 -2.47 -7.85
N LEU A 59 13.62 -3.06 -7.05
CA LEU A 59 14.96 -2.58 -6.66
C LEU A 59 15.00 -1.22 -5.93
N ASN A 60 14.36 -0.20 -6.49
CA ASN A 60 14.27 1.15 -5.93
C ASN A 60 12.98 1.31 -5.11
N THR A 61 13.07 0.97 -3.83
CA THR A 61 11.92 1.02 -2.92
C THR A 61 12.17 1.92 -1.74
N GLY A 62 11.12 2.59 -1.27
CA GLY A 62 11.13 3.41 -0.07
C GLY A 62 10.39 2.78 1.10
N GLN A 63 10.69 3.26 2.29
CA GLN A 63 9.98 2.97 3.53
C GLN A 63 9.29 4.22 4.05
N MET A 64 7.99 4.15 4.27
CA MET A 64 7.25 5.27 4.85
C MET A 64 7.34 5.27 6.37
N GLY A 65 7.60 6.45 6.94
CA GLY A 65 7.54 6.68 8.37
C GLY A 65 6.10 6.80 8.89
N ASN A 66 5.96 6.83 10.21
CA ASN A 66 4.67 7.03 10.87
C ASN A 66 4.28 8.51 10.87
N PHE A 67 2.99 8.81 10.78
CA PHE A 67 2.46 10.17 10.87
C PHE A 67 2.02 10.45 12.31
N ASN A 68 3.00 10.55 13.20
CA ASN A 68 2.80 10.90 14.60
C ASN A 68 3.66 12.10 15.00
N ARG A 69 3.35 12.72 16.15
CA ARG A 69 4.09 13.88 16.68
C ARG A 69 5.59 13.68 16.83
N ASN A 70 6.03 12.44 16.98
CA ASN A 70 7.45 12.10 17.18
C ASN A 70 8.22 11.99 15.86
N THR A 71 7.53 12.00 14.71
CA THR A 71 8.13 11.81 13.39
C THR A 71 7.98 13.09 12.57
N SER A 72 9.05 13.88 12.50
CA SER A 72 9.03 15.16 11.79
C SER A 72 9.06 15.03 10.26
N PHE A 73 9.59 13.92 9.72
CA PHE A 73 9.80 13.71 8.28
C PHE A 73 9.38 12.30 7.83
N PRO A 74 8.07 11.98 7.80
CA PRO A 74 7.59 10.64 7.46
C PRO A 74 7.90 10.21 6.01
N PHE A 75 8.16 11.19 5.14
CA PHE A 75 8.39 10.99 3.70
C PHE A 75 9.88 10.97 3.29
N GLN A 76 10.80 10.95 4.25
CA GLN A 76 12.23 11.11 3.98
C GLN A 76 12.77 10.11 2.96
N ASP A 77 12.25 8.88 2.95
CA ASP A 77 12.67 7.80 2.05
C ASP A 77 11.70 7.53 0.88
N CYS A 78 10.70 8.40 0.67
CA CYS A 78 9.64 8.20 -0.32
C CYS A 78 9.88 8.91 -1.66
N ASP A 79 10.88 9.81 -1.74
CA ASP A 79 11.22 10.54 -2.96
C ASP A 79 11.86 9.63 -4.02
N SER A 80 11.43 9.81 -5.27
CA SER A 80 11.99 9.17 -6.45
C SER A 80 12.06 7.65 -6.34
N ARG A 81 11.08 7.05 -5.63
CA ARG A 81 10.93 5.60 -5.44
C ARG A 81 9.99 5.00 -6.47
N ARG A 82 10.19 3.71 -6.79
CA ARG A 82 9.25 2.95 -7.64
C ARG A 82 8.10 2.37 -6.84
N VAL A 83 8.33 2.03 -5.58
CA VAL A 83 7.38 1.42 -4.66
C VAL A 83 7.67 1.92 -3.26
N ILE A 84 6.63 2.19 -2.49
CA ILE A 84 6.75 2.56 -1.08
C ILE A 84 6.11 1.45 -0.23
N LEU A 85 6.86 0.93 0.74
CA LEU A 85 6.32 0.05 1.77
C LEU A 85 5.93 0.87 2.99
N TRP A 86 4.74 0.64 3.52
CA TRP A 86 4.28 1.21 4.77
C TRP A 86 3.86 0.09 5.72
N ASN A 87 4.78 -0.30 6.58
CA ASN A 87 4.59 -1.41 7.50
C ASN A 87 4.11 -0.90 8.87
N GLU A 88 3.00 -1.46 9.35
CA GLU A 88 2.34 -1.11 10.62
C GLU A 88 2.13 0.41 10.79
N PRO A 89 1.39 1.04 9.87
CA PRO A 89 1.20 2.48 9.88
C PRO A 89 0.51 2.96 11.15
N ASN A 90 1.05 4.03 11.73
CA ASN A 90 0.38 4.81 12.77
C ASN A 90 0.11 6.22 12.21
N ILE A 91 -1.17 6.58 12.16
CA ILE A 91 -1.65 7.80 11.50
C ILE A 91 -2.47 8.61 12.50
N GLU A 92 -2.00 9.80 12.81
CA GLU A 92 -2.79 10.78 13.57
C GLU A 92 -3.88 11.42 12.68
N PRO A 93 -5.03 11.82 13.25
CA PRO A 93 -6.14 12.40 12.48
C PRO A 93 -5.76 13.65 11.67
N SER A 94 -4.78 14.42 12.14
CA SER A 94 -4.26 15.61 11.44
C SER A 94 -3.59 15.27 10.10
N ALA A 95 -3.13 14.04 9.92
CA ALA A 95 -2.46 13.60 8.70
C ALA A 95 -3.39 12.92 7.68
N TYR A 96 -4.68 12.72 8.01
CA TYR A 96 -5.60 11.98 7.14
C TYR A 96 -5.76 12.58 5.76
N GLU A 97 -5.83 13.90 5.62
CA GLU A 97 -5.95 14.52 4.29
C GLU A 97 -4.70 14.30 3.44
N THR A 98 -3.51 14.41 4.03
CA THR A 98 -2.25 14.09 3.34
C THR A 98 -2.19 12.62 2.92
N VAL A 99 -2.66 11.71 3.79
CA VAL A 99 -2.72 10.28 3.48
C VAL A 99 -3.74 9.99 2.38
N LYS A 100 -4.90 10.67 2.35
CA LYS A 100 -5.88 10.54 1.26
C LYS A 100 -5.27 10.90 -0.09
N MET A 101 -4.61 12.05 -0.17
CA MET A 101 -3.92 12.51 -1.38
C MET A 101 -2.86 11.50 -1.82
N LEU A 102 -2.05 11.01 -0.88
CA LEU A 102 -1.01 10.03 -1.15
C LEU A 102 -1.57 8.70 -1.70
N LEU A 103 -2.60 8.16 -1.05
CA LEU A 103 -3.24 6.90 -1.44
C LEU A 103 -4.05 7.04 -2.74
N GLY A 104 -4.54 8.25 -3.06
CA GLY A 104 -5.14 8.58 -4.35
C GLY A 104 -4.13 8.75 -5.48
N GLY A 105 -2.83 8.91 -5.14
CA GLY A 105 -1.76 9.10 -6.10
C GLY A 105 -1.58 10.55 -6.54
N ASP A 106 -2.04 11.51 -5.74
CA ASP A 106 -1.77 12.93 -5.97
C ASP A 106 -0.29 13.27 -5.73
N THR A 107 0.17 14.36 -6.35
CA THR A 107 1.53 14.86 -6.13
C THR A 107 1.58 15.64 -4.82
N LEU A 108 2.55 15.30 -3.96
CA LEU A 108 2.72 15.93 -2.65
C LEU A 108 4.05 16.67 -2.56
N SER A 109 4.01 17.94 -2.14
CA SER A 109 5.21 18.68 -1.75
C SER A 109 5.50 18.39 -0.28
N VAL A 110 6.66 17.78 -0.01
CA VAL A 110 7.02 17.31 1.33
C VAL A 110 8.34 17.91 1.79
N ASN A 111 8.46 18.10 3.09
CA ASN A 111 9.71 18.48 3.73
C ASN A 111 10.63 17.26 3.86
N LYS A 112 11.91 17.46 3.55
CA LYS A 112 12.98 16.53 3.86
C LYS A 112 13.99 17.15 4.80
N LYS A 113 14.69 16.29 5.54
CA LYS A 113 15.72 16.74 6.47
C LYS A 113 16.94 17.21 5.67
N TYR A 114 17.36 18.46 5.90
CA TYR A 114 18.54 19.06 5.25
C TYR A 114 18.45 19.26 3.73
N GLU A 115 17.25 19.16 3.17
CA GLU A 115 16.98 19.39 1.75
C GLU A 115 15.84 20.39 1.60
N ASP A 116 15.76 21.03 0.43
CA ASP A 116 14.59 21.81 0.06
C ASP A 116 13.36 20.91 -0.09
N TYR A 117 12.19 21.53 -0.27
CA TYR A 117 10.96 20.81 -0.55
C TYR A 117 11.13 19.91 -1.77
N VAL A 118 10.63 18.67 -1.65
CA VAL A 118 10.65 17.71 -2.75
C VAL A 118 9.23 17.30 -3.10
N GLU A 119 8.97 17.11 -4.40
CA GLU A 119 7.72 16.59 -4.89
C GLU A 119 7.75 15.06 -4.94
N ILE A 120 6.81 14.43 -4.24
CA ILE A 120 6.52 13.01 -4.40
C ILE A 120 5.43 12.87 -5.44
N TYR A 121 5.80 12.39 -6.62
CA TYR A 121 4.86 11.99 -7.65
C TYR A 121 4.13 10.70 -7.27
N ARG A 122 3.06 10.38 -8.00
CA ARG A 122 2.30 9.13 -7.88
C ARG A 122 3.23 7.93 -7.79
N THR A 123 3.28 7.29 -6.64
CA THR A 123 4.11 6.11 -6.36
C THR A 123 3.25 5.04 -5.69
N PRO A 124 3.22 3.78 -6.19
CA PRO A 124 2.41 2.72 -5.62
C PRO A 124 2.84 2.42 -4.19
N ILE A 125 1.85 2.18 -3.33
CA ILE A 125 2.05 1.94 -1.90
C ILE A 125 1.59 0.54 -1.56
N ILE A 126 2.41 -0.15 -0.78
CA ILE A 126 2.04 -1.41 -0.14
C ILE A 126 1.91 -1.13 1.34
N MET A 127 0.69 -1.17 1.87
CA MET A 127 0.40 -0.96 3.28
C MET A 127 0.13 -2.31 3.94
N LEU A 128 0.97 -2.68 4.90
CA LEU A 128 0.88 -3.94 5.64
C LEU A 128 0.49 -3.65 7.09
N THR A 129 -0.59 -4.26 7.57
CA THR A 129 -1.05 -4.05 8.95
C THR A 129 -1.64 -5.32 9.56
N ASN A 130 -1.62 -5.38 10.89
CA ASN A 130 -2.32 -6.40 11.66
C ASN A 130 -3.76 -5.99 12.00
N ASN A 131 -4.03 -4.68 12.04
CA ASN A 131 -5.30 -4.10 12.48
C ASN A 131 -5.81 -3.08 11.48
N GLU A 132 -7.12 -2.83 11.48
CA GLU A 132 -7.75 -1.77 10.69
C GLU A 132 -7.22 -0.39 11.15
N VAL A 133 -6.42 0.26 10.31
CA VAL A 133 -5.74 1.55 10.60
C VAL A 133 -6.40 2.74 9.91
N LEU A 134 -7.07 2.49 8.79
CA LEU A 134 -7.89 3.47 8.10
C LEU A 134 -9.32 3.29 8.59
N ASN A 135 -10.01 4.40 8.86
CA ASN A 135 -11.41 4.33 9.25
C ASN A 135 -12.27 3.85 8.06
N ARG A 136 -13.51 3.42 8.33
CA ARG A 136 -14.44 2.91 7.29
C ARG A 136 -15.02 3.99 6.39
N ASP A 137 -14.38 5.14 6.29
CA ASP A 137 -14.80 6.23 5.43
C ASP A 137 -14.77 5.74 3.97
N PRO A 138 -15.87 5.87 3.21
CA PRO A 138 -15.93 5.48 1.80
C PRO A 138 -14.79 6.06 0.96
N VAL A 139 -14.25 7.22 1.35
CA VAL A 139 -13.15 7.91 0.66
C VAL A 139 -11.93 7.00 0.44
N TRP A 140 -11.64 6.07 1.36
CA TRP A 140 -10.49 5.18 1.19
C TRP A 140 -10.73 4.08 0.16
N ARG A 141 -11.97 3.62 -0.02
CA ARG A 141 -12.29 2.46 -0.89
C ARG A 141 -11.95 2.72 -2.36
N ASP A 142 -12.04 3.97 -2.78
CA ASP A 142 -11.73 4.39 -4.15
C ASP A 142 -10.22 4.36 -4.43
N SER A 143 -9.41 4.52 -3.37
CA SER A 143 -7.96 4.64 -3.43
C SER A 143 -7.21 3.35 -3.07
N LEU A 144 -7.91 2.42 -2.44
CA LEU A 144 -7.33 1.17 -1.93
C LEU A 144 -7.72 -0.04 -2.79
N PHE A 145 -6.78 -0.98 -2.84
CA PHE A 145 -7.01 -2.37 -3.17
C PHE A 145 -6.81 -3.22 -1.91
N GLU A 146 -7.91 -3.67 -1.29
CA GLU A 146 -7.88 -4.37 -0.01
C GLU A 146 -7.73 -5.89 -0.18
N ILE A 147 -6.81 -6.49 0.57
CA ILE A 147 -6.54 -7.94 0.60
C ILE A 147 -6.70 -8.42 2.04
N GLY A 148 -7.81 -9.10 2.33
CA GLY A 148 -8.13 -9.66 3.64
C GLY A 148 -7.69 -11.11 3.77
N GLY A 149 -7.00 -11.44 4.86
CA GLY A 149 -6.57 -12.81 5.18
C GLY A 149 -7.58 -13.60 6.04
N SER A 150 -8.70 -14.02 5.46
CA SER A 150 -9.71 -15.03 5.87
C SER A 150 -11.01 -14.75 5.09
N PRO A 151 -11.90 -15.73 4.80
CA PRO A 151 -12.74 -15.72 3.58
C PRO A 151 -13.89 -14.71 3.68
N VAL A 152 -13.60 -13.43 3.49
CA VAL A 152 -14.59 -12.37 3.53
C VAL A 152 -14.21 -11.33 2.49
N ASN A 153 -14.90 -11.43 1.35
CA ASN A 153 -15.30 -10.36 0.45
C ASN A 153 -14.19 -9.38 0.06
N ILE A 154 -13.53 -9.71 -1.05
CA ILE A 154 -13.06 -8.69 -2.00
C ILE A 154 -14.30 -7.83 -2.33
N SER A 155 -14.42 -6.66 -1.71
CA SER A 155 -15.48 -5.72 -2.07
C SER A 155 -15.12 -5.15 -3.44
N PHE A 156 -15.69 -5.76 -4.48
CA PHE A 156 -15.63 -5.24 -5.83
C PHE A 156 -16.31 -3.88 -5.84
N GLY A 157 -15.50 -2.82 -5.85
CA GLY A 157 -15.93 -1.54 -6.38
C GLY A 157 -16.28 -1.77 -7.84
N ALA A 158 -17.56 -2.01 -8.11
CA ALA A 158 -18.08 -2.16 -9.45
C ALA A 158 -17.87 -0.84 -10.22
N SER A 159 -16.76 -0.73 -10.96
CA SER A 159 -16.75 0.17 -12.11
C SER A 159 -17.47 -0.56 -13.23
N LYS A 160 -18.76 -0.29 -13.38
CA LYS A 160 -19.42 -0.48 -14.68
C LYS A 160 -18.65 0.34 -15.71
N PHE A 161 -18.46 -0.28 -16.88
CA PHE A 161 -18.01 0.25 -18.16
C PHE A 161 -17.98 1.77 -18.31
#